data_AF-A0A5J4PZB6-F1
#
_entry.id   AF-A0A5J4PZB6-F1
#
_cell.length_a   1.000
_cell.length_b   1.000
_cell.length_c   1.000
_cell.angle_alpha   90.00
_cell.angle_beta   90.00
_cell.angle_gamma   90.00
#
_symmetry.space_group_name_H-M   'P 1'
#
loop_
_entity.id
_entity.type
_entity.pdbx_description
1 polymer ?
#
loop_
_entity_poly.entity_id
_entity_poly.type
_entity_poly.pdbx_seq_one_letter_code
_entity_poly.pdbx_strand_id
1 'polypeptide(L)'
;IVAEAKSNLKKAFAQELKENKIFEFEFVIDDQKTYYSFNEFKSPRARETFAKYRQLEIDYRQQKDKLAALRDQYEYTNKAEQTQLTPGILDLEKRVHEMQEELDELAITVRYEEKNNSKN
;
A
#
# COMPACT_ATOMS: atom_id res chain seq x y z
N ILE A 1 11.82 -24.81 9.61
CA ILE A 1 10.63 -24.80 10.49
C ILE A 1 9.78 -23.52 10.34
N VAL A 2 10.35 -22.31 10.25
CA VAL A 2 9.56 -21.05 10.09
C VAL A 2 8.99 -20.83 8.67
N ALA A 3 9.69 -21.26 7.63
CA ALA A 3 9.25 -21.09 6.23
C ALA A 3 8.03 -21.96 5.88
N GLU A 4 7.94 -23.14 6.47
CA GLU A 4 6.83 -24.09 6.29
C GLU A 4 5.55 -23.60 6.97
N ALA A 5 5.66 -22.99 8.16
CA ALA A 5 4.53 -22.40 8.86
C ALA A 5 3.89 -21.25 8.05
N LYS A 6 4.71 -20.38 7.43
CA LYS A 6 4.19 -19.31 6.54
C LYS A 6 3.59 -19.86 5.25
N SER A 7 4.18 -20.91 4.68
CA SER A 7 3.67 -21.54 3.45
C SER A 7 2.34 -22.27 3.69
N ASN A 8 2.23 -22.96 4.82
CA ASN A 8 1.01 -23.67 5.21
C ASN A 8 -0.09 -22.70 5.64
N LEU A 9 0.23 -21.56 6.26
CA LEU A 9 -0.74 -20.50 6.53
C LEU A 9 -1.31 -19.92 5.22
N LYS A 10 -0.45 -19.62 4.24
CA LYS A 10 -0.89 -19.15 2.91
C LYS A 10 -1.76 -20.17 2.18
N LYS A 11 -1.43 -21.46 2.28
CA LYS A 11 -2.21 -22.54 1.65
C LYS A 11 -3.53 -22.80 2.38
N ALA A 12 -3.56 -22.76 3.70
CA ALA A 12 -4.78 -22.91 4.49
C ALA A 12 -5.73 -21.74 4.27
N PHE A 13 -5.23 -20.50 4.24
CA PHE A 13 -6.00 -19.32 3.83
C PHE A 13 -6.53 -19.49 2.40
N ALA A 14 -5.67 -19.86 1.44
CA ALA A 14 -6.11 -20.05 0.05
C ALA A 14 -7.17 -21.17 -0.12
N GLN A 15 -7.22 -22.14 0.79
CA GLN A 15 -8.13 -23.28 0.69
C GLN A 15 -9.49 -23.03 1.35
N GLU A 16 -9.57 -22.18 2.39
CA GLU A 16 -10.85 -21.67 2.94
C GLU A 16 -11.50 -20.58 2.05
N LEU A 17 -10.74 -19.95 1.16
CA LEU A 17 -11.21 -18.91 0.23
C LEU A 17 -11.86 -19.42 -1.07
N LYS A 18 -12.02 -20.74 -1.20
CA LYS A 18 -12.67 -21.34 -2.39
C LYS A 18 -14.18 -21.08 -2.47
N GLU A 19 -14.78 -20.44 -1.47
CA GLU A 19 -16.10 -19.81 -1.59
C GLU A 19 -15.98 -18.34 -1.99
N ASN A 20 -15.66 -18.07 -3.27
CA ASN A 20 -15.97 -16.83 -4.01
C ASN A 20 -16.01 -15.48 -3.24
N LYS A 21 -15.12 -15.23 -2.27
CA LYS A 21 -14.97 -13.91 -1.65
C LYS A 21 -13.93 -13.14 -2.45
N ILE A 22 -14.39 -12.25 -3.31
CA ILE A 22 -13.55 -11.22 -3.92
C ILE A 22 -13.13 -10.29 -2.78
N PHE A 23 -11.84 -10.34 -2.42
CA PHE A 23 -11.28 -9.39 -1.48
C PHE A 23 -10.87 -8.12 -2.20
N GLU A 24 -11.32 -6.97 -1.67
CA GLU A 24 -11.02 -5.65 -2.25
C GLU A 24 -9.61 -5.19 -1.88
N PHE A 25 -9.13 -5.61 -0.70
CA PHE A 25 -7.80 -5.33 -0.17
C PHE A 25 -7.46 -6.31 0.98
N GLU A 26 -6.26 -6.19 1.55
CA GLU A 26 -5.86 -6.79 2.82
C GLU A 26 -5.24 -5.68 3.68
N PHE A 27 -5.84 -5.37 4.82
CA PHE A 27 -5.37 -4.31 5.72
C PHE A 27 -5.35 -4.78 7.18
N VAL A 28 -4.15 -4.88 7.73
CA VAL A 28 -3.92 -5.33 9.11
C VAL A 28 -4.17 -4.19 10.09
N ILE A 29 -5.13 -4.38 10.99
CA ILE A 29 -5.48 -3.44 12.06
C ILE A 29 -4.58 -3.67 13.28
N ASP A 30 -4.46 -4.92 13.71
CA ASP A 30 -3.63 -5.39 14.82
C ASP A 30 -3.36 -6.90 14.69
N ASP A 31 -2.75 -7.51 15.70
CA ASP A 31 -2.38 -8.93 15.72
C ASP A 31 -3.59 -9.88 15.61
N GLN A 32 -4.81 -9.41 15.86
CA GLN A 32 -6.03 -10.22 15.88
C GLN A 32 -6.96 -9.94 14.70
N LYS A 33 -6.83 -8.77 14.05
CA LYS A 33 -7.78 -8.30 13.03
C LYS A 33 -7.09 -7.87 11.74
N THR A 34 -7.50 -8.50 10.65
CA THR A 34 -7.19 -8.09 9.28
C THR A 34 -8.50 -7.90 8.53
N TYR A 35 -8.65 -6.74 7.87
CA TYR A 35 -9.84 -6.39 7.10
C TYR A 35 -9.59 -6.62 5.62
N TYR A 36 -10.63 -7.07 4.94
CA TYR A 36 -10.62 -7.39 3.51
C TYR A 36 -11.72 -6.67 2.71
N SER A 37 -12.61 -5.95 3.38
CA SER A 37 -13.63 -5.08 2.76
C SER A 37 -13.86 -3.80 3.57
N PHE A 38 -14.28 -2.73 2.88
CA PHE A 38 -14.63 -1.44 3.52
C PHE A 38 -15.73 -1.55 4.59
N ASN A 39 -16.59 -2.57 4.50
CA ASN A 39 -17.69 -2.77 5.45
C ASN A 39 -17.24 -3.37 6.79
N GLU A 40 -15.99 -3.81 6.90
CA GLU A 40 -15.44 -4.35 8.14
C GLU A 40 -15.03 -3.25 9.13
N PHE A 41 -14.75 -2.04 8.65
CA PHE A 41 -14.51 -0.86 9.49
C PHE A 41 -15.72 -0.52 10.35
N LYS A 42 -15.49 -0.45 11.66
CA LYS A 42 -16.49 -0.05 12.65
C LYS A 42 -16.47 1.44 12.89
N SER A 43 -15.31 2.08 12.73
CA SER A 43 -15.15 3.53 12.85
C SER A 43 -15.46 4.21 11.52
N PRO A 44 -16.47 5.11 11.46
CA PRO A 44 -16.70 5.91 10.27
C PRO A 44 -15.47 6.74 9.90
N ARG A 45 -14.75 7.26 10.91
CA ARG A 45 -13.51 8.03 10.70
C ARG A 45 -12.41 7.17 10.11
N ALA A 46 -12.16 5.98 10.66
CA ALA A 46 -11.14 5.08 10.12
C ALA A 46 -11.46 4.67 8.67
N ARG A 47 -12.76 4.46 8.36
CA ARG A 47 -13.21 4.16 7.00
C ARG A 47 -12.92 5.31 6.02
N GLU A 48 -13.17 6.55 6.43
CA GLU A 48 -12.86 7.75 5.62
C GLU A 48 -11.35 7.93 5.43
N THR A 49 -10.57 7.78 6.49
CA THR A 49 -9.10 7.85 6.42
C THR A 49 -8.53 6.74 5.54
N PHE A 50 -9.11 5.53 5.62
CA PHE A 50 -8.71 4.40 4.78
C PHE A 50 -9.05 4.62 3.30
N ALA A 51 -10.16 5.31 2.99
CA ALA A 51 -10.46 5.69 1.61
C ALA A 51 -9.37 6.62 1.03
N LYS A 52 -8.87 7.59 1.82
CA LYS A 52 -7.74 8.45 1.44
C LYS A 52 -6.46 7.64 1.25
N TYR A 53 -6.15 6.74 2.20
CA TYR A 53 -5.02 5.82 2.10
C TYR A 53 -5.06 5.03 0.80
N ARG A 54 -6.21 4.47 0.43
CA ARG A 54 -6.37 3.68 -0.80
C ARG A 54 -6.18 4.50 -2.06
N GLN A 55 -6.70 5.72 -2.10
CA GLN A 55 -6.47 6.60 -3.25
C GLN A 55 -4.98 6.92 -3.39
N LEU A 56 -4.33 7.30 -2.28
CA LEU A 56 -2.90 7.58 -2.27
C LEU A 56 -2.06 6.35 -2.65
N GLU A 57 -2.47 5.15 -2.25
CA GLU A 57 -1.77 3.91 -2.59
C GLU A 57 -1.79 3.63 -4.09
N ILE A 58 -2.93 3.89 -4.75
CA ILE A 58 -3.06 3.78 -6.21
C ILE A 58 -2.14 4.79 -6.88
N ASP A 59 -2.18 6.05 -6.46
CA ASP A 59 -1.37 7.11 -7.03
C ASP A 59 0.13 6.84 -6.81
N TYR A 60 0.51 6.35 -5.63
CA TYR A 60 1.88 5.97 -5.28
C TYR A 60 2.40 4.88 -6.23
N ARG A 61 1.60 3.84 -6.50
CA ARG A 61 1.98 2.76 -7.43
C ARG A 61 2.21 3.31 -8.83
N GLN A 62 1.32 4.18 -9.32
CA GLN A 62 1.49 4.81 -10.63
C GLN A 62 2.78 5.65 -10.71
N GLN A 63 3.07 6.43 -9.67
CA GLN A 63 4.29 7.25 -9.63
C GLN A 63 5.56 6.40 -9.53
N LYS A 64 5.50 5.28 -8.80
CA LYS A 64 6.61 4.32 -8.72
C LYS A 64 6.86 3.62 -10.06
N ASP A 65 5.81 3.23 -10.78
CA ASP A 65 5.93 2.62 -12.10
C ASP A 65 6.51 3.62 -13.12
N LYS A 66 6.07 4.88 -13.07
CA LYS A 66 6.64 5.95 -13.89
C LYS A 66 8.12 6.20 -13.57
N LEU A 67 8.49 6.23 -12.30
CA LEU A 67 9.88 6.36 -11.86
C LEU A 67 10.73 5.19 -12.36
N ALA A 68 10.22 3.96 -12.29
CA ALA A 68 10.90 2.78 -12.81
C ALA A 68 11.16 2.91 -14.32
N ALA A 69 10.14 3.27 -15.10
CA ALA A 69 10.28 3.46 -16.55
C ALA A 69 11.31 4.55 -16.91
N LEU A 70 11.38 5.65 -16.15
CA LEU A 70 12.39 6.69 -16.39
C LEU A 70 13.80 6.24 -16.03
N ARG A 71 13.96 5.45 -14.96
CA ARG A 71 15.25 4.86 -14.59
C ARG A 71 15.73 3.87 -15.64
N ASP A 72 14.83 3.04 -16.16
CA ASP A 72 15.12 2.14 -17.28
C ASP A 72 15.56 2.96 -18.51
N GLN A 73 14.82 4.02 -18.87
CA GLN A 73 15.19 4.88 -19.99
C GLN A 73 16.58 5.54 -19.79
N TYR A 74 16.88 5.98 -18.56
CA TYR A 74 18.17 6.59 -18.21
C TYR A 74 19.35 5.63 -18.45
N GLU A 75 19.16 4.34 -18.15
CA GLU A 75 20.18 3.31 -18.33
C GLU A 75 20.56 3.11 -19.80
N TYR A 76 19.58 3.16 -20.71
CA TYR A 76 19.79 2.86 -22.13
C TYR A 76 20.09 4.09 -23.01
N THR A 77 20.04 5.30 -22.46
CA THR A 77 20.25 6.52 -23.24
C THR A 77 21.68 7.11 -23.14
N ASN A 78 22.01 8.03 -24.04
CA ASN A 78 23.28 8.73 -24.08
C ASN A 78 23.39 9.82 -22.99
N LYS A 79 24.61 10.31 -22.73
CA LYS A 79 24.88 11.29 -21.66
C LYS A 79 24.10 12.60 -21.77
N ALA A 80 23.79 13.06 -22.98
CA ALA A 80 23.05 14.32 -23.17
C ALA A 80 21.59 14.14 -22.73
N GLU A 81 20.95 13.05 -23.14
CA GLU A 81 19.59 12.69 -22.72
C GLU A 81 19.52 12.35 -21.23
N GLN A 82 20.51 11.63 -20.69
CA GLN A 82 20.63 11.41 -19.24
C GLN A 82 20.59 12.73 -18.47
N THR A 83 21.34 13.75 -18.91
CA THR A 83 21.37 15.06 -18.26
C THR A 83 19.99 15.75 -18.28
N GLN A 84 19.17 15.51 -19.30
CA GLN A 84 17.80 16.03 -19.39
C GLN A 84 16.83 15.27 -18.49
N LEU A 85 17.03 13.96 -18.31
CA LEU A 85 16.16 13.11 -17.48
C LEU A 85 16.45 13.25 -15.98
N THR A 86 17.70 13.50 -15.59
CA THR A 86 18.12 13.55 -14.17
C THR A 86 17.21 14.39 -13.27
N PRO A 87 16.86 15.66 -13.61
CA PRO A 87 16.03 16.47 -12.73
C PRO A 87 14.64 15.89 -12.50
N GLY A 88 14.03 15.33 -13.55
CA GLY A 88 12.71 14.71 -13.48
C GLY A 88 12.70 13.41 -12.67
N ILE A 89 13.78 12.63 -12.77
CA ILE A 89 13.96 11.42 -11.95
C ILE A 89 14.08 11.80 -10.47
N LEU A 90 14.94 12.78 -10.14
CA LEU A 90 15.15 13.21 -8.75
C LEU A 90 13.87 13.78 -8.12
N ASP A 91 13.09 14.56 -8.87
CA ASP A 91 11.81 15.09 -8.40
C ASP A 91 10.79 13.97 -8.11
N LEU A 92 10.69 12.99 -9.02
CA LEU A 92 9.81 11.84 -8.83
C LEU A 92 10.27 10.93 -7.68
N GLU A 93 11.58 10.75 -7.47
CA GLU A 93 12.12 10.02 -6.32
C GLU A 93 11.70 10.67 -5.01
N LYS A 94 11.85 12.00 -4.92
CA LYS A 94 11.41 12.77 -3.76
C LYS A 94 9.91 12.62 -3.54
N ARG A 95 9.10 12.77 -4.59
CA ARG A 95 7.64 12.65 -4.49
C ARG A 95 7.20 11.26 -4.04
N VAL A 96 7.80 10.20 -4.60
CA VAL A 96 7.52 8.81 -4.21
C VAL A 96 7.88 8.58 -2.74
N HIS A 97 8.97 9.16 -2.26
CA HIS A 97 9.36 9.10 -0.85
C HIS A 97 8.34 9.78 0.07
N GLU A 98 7.96 11.02 -0.22
CA GLU A 98 6.94 11.76 0.54
C GLU A 98 5.60 11.02 0.58
N MET A 99 5.16 10.46 -0.55
CA MET A 99 3.92 9.68 -0.62
C MET A 99 4.00 8.39 0.22
N GLN A 100 5.17 7.78 0.32
CA GLN A 100 5.36 6.61 1.19
C GLN A 100 5.22 6.99 2.66
N GLU A 101 5.81 8.11 3.09
CA GLU A 101 5.67 8.61 4.46
C GLU A 101 4.20 8.93 4.79
N GLU A 102 3.49 9.60 3.87
CA GLU A 102 2.06 9.89 4.03
C GLU A 102 1.20 8.61 4.09
N LEU A 103 1.54 7.57 3.30
CA LEU A 103 0.89 6.27 3.40
C LEU A 103 1.09 5.62 4.77
N ASP A 104 2.31 5.69 5.32
CA ASP A 104 2.62 5.14 6.64
C ASP A 104 1.85 5.88 7.74
N GLU A 105 1.80 7.22 7.68
CA GLU A 105 1.02 8.06 8.61
C GLU A 105 -0.49 7.77 8.54
N LEU A 106 -1.05 7.66 7.34
CA LEU A 106 -2.46 7.32 7.15
C LEU A 106 -2.74 5.92 7.66
N ALA A 107 -1.88 4.93 7.42
CA ALA A 107 -2.05 3.58 7.93
C ALA A 107 -2.06 3.54 9.46
N ILE A 108 -1.17 4.29 10.13
CA ILE A 108 -1.17 4.45 11.58
C ILE A 108 -2.48 5.08 12.06
N THR A 109 -2.91 6.14 11.38
CA THR A 109 -4.14 6.89 11.73
C THR A 109 -5.38 6.01 11.62
N VAL A 110 -5.52 5.23 10.53
CA VAL A 110 -6.62 4.27 10.35
C VAL A 110 -6.67 3.28 11.51
N ARG A 111 -5.52 2.69 11.88
CA ARG A 111 -5.45 1.74 13.01
C ARG A 111 -5.85 2.39 14.33
N TYR A 112 -5.39 3.62 14.57
CA TYR A 112 -5.72 4.38 15.78
C TYR A 112 -7.22 4.69 15.86
N GLU A 113 -7.80 5.20 14.77
CA GLU A 113 -9.21 5.57 14.69
C GLU A 113 -10.14 4.36 14.80
N GLU A 114 -9.74 3.22 14.25
CA GLU A 114 -10.52 1.98 14.34
C GLU A 114 -10.51 1.42 15.77
N LYS A 115 -9.35 1.41 16.43
CA LYS A 115 -9.20 0.89 17.79
C LYS A 115 -9.89 1.76 18.83
N ASN A 116 -9.85 3.09 18.67
CA ASN A 116 -10.47 4.01 19.63
C ASN A 116 -11.98 4.17 19.46
N ASN A 117 -12.53 3.80 18.30
CA ASN A 117 -13.98 3.74 18.13
C ASN A 117 -14.66 2.69 19.03
N SER A 118 -13.91 1.70 19.53
CA SER A 118 -14.40 0.69 20.47
C SER A 118 -14.41 1.16 21.94
N LYS A 119 -14.01 2.40 22.24
CA LYS A 119 -13.84 2.92 23.61
C LYS A 119 -14.98 3.85 24.09
N ASN A 120 -16.08 3.94 23.36
CA ASN A 120 -17.26 4.72 23.76
C ASN A 120 -18.46 3.81 24.03
#